data_AF-A0A847XPJ2-F1
#
_entry.id   AF-A0A847XPJ2-F1
#
_cell.length_a   1.000
_cell.length_b   1.000
_cell.length_c   1.000
_cell.angle_alpha   90.00
_cell.angle_beta   90.00
_cell.angle_gamma   90.00
#
_symmetry.space_group_name_H-M   'P 1'
#
loop_
_entity.id
_entity.type
_entity.pdbx_description
1 polymer ?
#
loop_
_entity_poly.entity_id
_entity_poly.type
_entity_poly.pdbx_seq_one_letter_code
_entity_poly.pdbx_strand_id
1 'polypeptide(L)' 'MKKLLTAQFFVLLAGTLFTWFNFGRELYDWLNDRSCTIGCPGNAANPFLAPCFWGAIFFAIAFILSALILKRFKQN' A
#
# COMPACT_ATOMS: atom_id res chain seq x y z
N MET A 1 -3.82 -25.01 6.24
CA MET A 1 -3.71 -23.61 6.72
C MET A 1 -2.48 -22.86 6.20
N LYS A 2 -1.27 -23.45 6.20
CA LYS A 2 -0.06 -22.78 5.69
C LYS A 2 -0.20 -22.24 4.25
N LYS A 3 -0.78 -23.02 3.32
CA LYS A 3 -1.01 -22.60 1.91
C LYS A 3 -1.90 -21.35 1.77
N LEU A 4 -2.94 -21.22 2.60
CA LEU A 4 -3.84 -20.06 2.59
C LEU A 4 -3.15 -18.81 3.14
N LEU A 5 -2.38 -18.94 4.22
CA LEU A 5 -1.60 -17.85 4.79
C LEU A 5 -0.49 -17.37 3.82
N THR A 6 0.16 -18.30 3.12
CA THR A 6 1.13 -17.95 2.08
C THR A 6 0.47 -17.21 0.91
N ALA A 7 -0.70 -17.67 0.44
CA ALA A 7 -1.44 -16.96 -0.61
C ALA A 7 -1.85 -15.54 -0.16
N GLN A 8 -2.38 -15.41 1.05
CA GLN A 8 -2.72 -14.11 1.64
C GLN A 8 -1.50 -13.18 1.71
N PHE A 9 -0.36 -13.70 2.15
CA PHE A 9 0.89 -12.94 2.21
C PHE A 9 1.29 -12.37 0.84
N PHE A 10 1.23 -13.18 -0.22
CA PHE A 10 1.55 -12.70 -1.57
C PHE A 10 0.55 -11.67 -2.09
N VAL A 11 -0.74 -11.85 -1.83
CA VAL A 11 -1.77 -10.86 -2.22
C VAL A 11 -1.53 -9.53 -1.50
N LEU A 12 -1.25 -9.57 -0.19
CA LEU A 12 -0.96 -8.38 0.60
C LEU A 12 0.35 -7.70 0.17
N LEU A 13 1.38 -8.49 -0.16
CA LEU A 13 2.63 -7.97 -0.70
C LEU A 13 2.39 -7.23 -2.02
N ALA A 14 1.68 -7.85 -2.96
CA ALA A 14 1.36 -7.25 -4.26
C ALA A 14 0.52 -5.97 -4.10
N GLY A 15 -0.51 -5.99 -3.23
CA GLY A 15 -1.33 -4.82 -2.94
C GLY A 15 -0.53 -3.68 -2.29
N THR A 16 0.39 -4.00 -1.37
CA THR A 16 1.28 -3.02 -0.74
C THR A 16 2.19 -2.37 -1.78
N LEU A 17 2.85 -3.18 -2.62
CA LEU A 17 3.71 -2.66 -3.68
C LEU A 17 2.95 -1.79 -4.67
N PHE A 18 1.76 -2.23 -5.09
CA PHE A 18 0.91 -1.48 -6.01
C PHE A 18 0.49 -0.12 -5.43
N THR A 19 -0.02 -0.09 -4.21
CA THR A 19 -0.50 1.16 -3.58
C THR A 19 0.64 2.13 -3.27
N TRP A 20 1.77 1.64 -2.76
CA TRP A 20 2.96 2.47 -2.49
C TRP A 20 3.62 2.98 -3.77
N PHE A 21 3.63 2.21 -4.85
CA PHE A 21 4.14 2.67 -6.14
C PHE A 21 3.30 3.82 -6.69
N ASN A 22 1.97 3.69 -6.67
CA ASN A 22 1.07 4.74 -7.14
C ASN A 22 1.13 5.98 -6.25
N PHE A 23 1.14 5.81 -4.92
CA PHE A 23 1.31 6.94 -3.99
C PHE A 23 2.66 7.64 -4.17
N GLY A 24 3.75 6.88 -4.35
CA GLY A 24 5.08 7.45 -4.58
C GLY A 24 5.17 8.24 -5.87
N ARG A 25 4.51 7.78 -6.94
CA ARG A 25 4.38 8.52 -8.21
C ARG A 25 3.60 9.81 -8.02
N GLU A 26 2.46 9.74 -7.35
CA GLU A 26 1.62 10.92 -7.07
C GLU A 26 2.35 11.94 -6.19
N LEU A 27 3.10 11.48 -5.18
CA LEU A 27 3.93 12.33 -4.32
C LEU A 27 5.07 12.97 -5.12
N TYR A 28 5.72 12.23 -6.02
CA TYR A 28 6.76 12.76 -6.90
C TYR A 28 6.20 13.82 -7.85
N ASP A 29 5.05 13.56 -8.47
CA ASP A 29 4.41 14.52 -9.37
C ASP A 29 3.98 15.79 -8.59
N TRP A 30 3.42 15.64 -7.38
CA TRP A 30 3.07 16.74 -6.49
C TRP A 30 4.29 17.57 -6.06
N LEU A 31 5.42 16.94 -5.72
CA LEU A 31 6.66 17.63 -5.34
C LEU A 31 7.33 18.40 -6.49
N ASN A 32 7.02 18.07 -7.75
CA ASN A 32 7.58 18.69 -8.94
C ASN A 32 6.60 19.62 -9.65
N ASP A 33 5.55 20.08 -8.96
CA ASP A 33 4.48 20.94 -9.50
C ASP A 33 3.84 20.39 -10.79
N ARG A 34 3.87 19.06 -10.98
CA ARG A 34 3.17 18.40 -12.08
C ARG A 34 1.72 18.17 -11.68
N SER A 35 0.83 18.22 -12.67
CA SER A 35 -0.58 17.95 -12.44
C SER A 35 -0.76 16.55 -11.85
N CYS A 36 -1.36 16.47 -10.66
CA CYS A 36 -1.84 15.24 -10.06
C CYS A 36 -2.84 14.55 -11.01
N THR A 37 -2.48 13.38 -11.53
CA THR A 37 -3.27 12.68 -12.56
C THR A 37 -3.97 11.43 -12.02
N ILE A 38 -3.52 10.86 -10.89
CA ILE A 38 -3.96 9.54 -10.43
C ILE A 38 -4.48 9.63 -8.99
N GLY A 39 -5.76 10.03 -8.86
CA GLY A 39 -6.51 9.87 -7.61
C GLY A 39 -6.69 11.12 -6.75
N CYS A 40 -6.20 12.29 -7.17
CA CYS A 40 -6.54 13.56 -6.53
C CYS A 40 -7.83 14.14 -7.13
N PRO A 41 -8.91 14.35 -6.35
CA PRO A 41 -10.01 15.21 -6.78
C PRO A 41 -9.47 16.64 -6.96
N GLY A 42 -9.84 17.27 -8.08
CA GLY A 42 -9.38 18.57 -8.60
C GLY A 42 -8.67 19.56 -7.65
N ASN A 43 -7.59 20.15 -8.16
CA ASN A 43 -6.75 21.20 -7.56
C ASN A 43 -6.13 20.84 -6.20
N ALA A 44 -4.92 20.28 -6.25
CA ALA A 44 -3.94 20.31 -5.16
C ALA A 44 -4.48 19.89 -3.78
N ALA A 45 -5.33 18.87 -3.74
CA ALA A 45 -5.61 18.19 -2.49
C ALA A 45 -4.32 17.49 -2.04
N ASN A 46 -3.86 17.81 -0.84
CA ASN A 46 -2.67 17.23 -0.21
C ASN A 46 -2.63 15.69 -0.45
N PRO A 47 -1.55 15.11 -1.02
CA PRO A 47 -1.51 13.68 -1.37
C PRO A 47 -1.71 12.74 -0.17
N PHE A 48 -1.46 13.22 1.05
CA PHE A 48 -1.74 12.49 2.29
C PHE A 48 -3.24 12.36 2.62
N LEU A 49 -4.10 13.15 1.98
CA LEU A 49 -5.56 13.04 2.09
C LEU A 49 -6.18 12.21 0.95
N ALA A 50 -5.38 11.84 -0.04
CA ALA A 50 -5.85 11.07 -1.17
C ALA A 50 -6.18 9.62 -0.76
N PRO A 51 -7.18 8.98 -1.40
CA PRO A 51 -7.52 7.59 -1.12
C PRO A 51 -6.35 6.61 -1.30
N CYS A 52 -5.39 6.92 -2.19
CA CYS A 52 -4.22 6.09 -2.45
C CYS A 52 -3.27 6.00 -1.25
N PHE A 53 -3.10 7.08 -0.48
CA PHE A 53 -2.29 7.07 0.74
C PHE A 53 -2.89 6.16 1.81
N TRP A 54 -4.20 6.28 2.06
CA TRP A 54 -4.89 5.43 3.03
C TRP A 54 -4.88 3.96 2.62
N GLY A 55 -5.03 3.68 1.32
CA GLY A 55 -4.83 2.33 0.77
C GLY A 55 -3.43 1.80 1.08
N ALA A 56 -2.38 2.60 0.83
CA ALA A 56 -0.99 2.22 1.09
C ALA A 56 -0.73 1.91 2.58
N ILE A 57 -1.32 2.69 3.49
CA ILE A 57 -1.24 2.46 4.94
C ILE A 57 -1.94 1.16 5.33
N PHE A 58 -3.18 0.94 4.91
CA PHE A 58 -3.94 -0.26 5.31
C PHE A 58 -3.32 -1.55 4.76
N PHE A 59 -2.88 -1.55 3.50
CA PHE A 59 -2.20 -2.71 2.93
C PHE A 59 -0.87 -3.00 3.64
N ALA A 60 -0.09 -1.97 3.99
CA ALA A 60 1.15 -2.14 4.74
C ALA A 60 0.91 -2.72 6.13
N ILE A 61 -0.07 -2.21 6.88
CA ILE A 61 -0.43 -2.74 8.21
C ILE A 61 -0.85 -4.21 8.10
N ALA A 62 -1.75 -4.52 7.16
CA ALA A 62 -2.20 -5.89 6.94
C ALA A 62 -1.06 -6.82 6.54
N PHE A 63 -0.12 -6.36 5.70
CA PHE A 63 1.06 -7.12 5.29
C PHE A 63 2.00 -7.40 6.48
N ILE A 64 2.26 -6.40 7.33
CA ILE A 64 3.06 -6.58 8.55
C ILE A 64 2.42 -7.61 9.47
N LEU A 65 1.11 -7.51 9.72
CA LEU A 65 0.38 -8.48 10.54
C LEU A 65 0.47 -9.89 9.95
N SER A 66 0.30 -10.03 8.63
CA SER A 66 0.44 -11.31 7.93
C SER A 66 1.86 -11.89 8.09
N ALA A 67 2.90 -11.06 7.96
CA ALA A 67 4.29 -11.47 8.16
C ALA A 67 4.56 -11.96 9.60
N LEU A 68 4.02 -11.25 10.60
CA LEU A 68 4.13 -11.64 12.01
C LEU A 68 3.44 -12.99 12.29
N ILE A 69 2.25 -13.20 11.72
CA ILE A 69 1.51 -14.47 11.84
C ILE A 69 2.30 -15.60 11.17
N LEU A 70 2.81 -15.39 9.96
CA LEU A 70 3.59 -16.40 9.23
C LEU A 70 4.85 -16.80 10.00
N LYS A 71 5.54 -15.82 10.62
CA LYS A 71 6.72 -16.04 11.46
C LYS A 71 6.37 -16.89 12.69
N ARG A 72 5.24 -16.61 13.34
CA ARG A 72 4.76 -17.38 14.50
C ARG A 72 4.42 -18.83 14.13
N PHE A 73 3.76 -19.06 13.00
CA PHE A 73 3.42 -20.41 12.50
C PHE A 73 4.60 -21.19 11.93
N LYS A 74 5.75 -20.54 11.68
CA LYS A 74 6.99 -21.23 11.27
C LYS A 74 7.78 -21.76 12.47
N GLN A 75 7.60 -21.17 13.67
CA GLN A 75 8.30 -21.60 14.89
C GLN A 75 7.59 -22.70 15.68
N ASN A 76 6.28 -22.89 15.50
CA ASN A 76 5.53 -24.07 15.95
C ASN A 76 5.54 -25.17 14.90
#